data_AF-A0A7C7PUH2-F1
#
_entry.id   AF-A0A7C7PUH2-F1
#
_cell.length_a   1.000
_cell.length_b   1.000
_cell.length_c   1.000
_cell.angle_alpha   90.00
_cell.angle_beta   90.00
_cell.angle_gamma   90.00
#
_symmetry.space_group_name_H-M   'P 1'
#
loop_
_entity.id
_entity.type
_entity.pdbx_description
1 polymer ?
#
loop_
_entity_poly.entity_id
_entity_poly.type
_entity_poly.pdbx_seq_one_letter_code
_entity_poly.pdbx_strand_id
1 'polypeptide(L)'
;MRIVILIVVAVVLLLGAGGGAWWFLMGPGAAKTEELISQISKPEPAYVPLPPLIISLIQEGEVTHHVTMQLTLQLYDSWDQEITDRNMARLRDAFLHEMHALFAMRIVRQAGFESPLVRKRLVALCDRLLGEGVVADILLRELERRQPNRA
;
A
#
# COMPACT_ATOMS: atom_id res chain seq x y z
N MET A 1 18.58 -65.08 -26.90
CA MET A 1 17.95 -64.70 -25.61
C MET A 1 18.58 -63.47 -24.94
N ARG A 2 19.91 -63.37 -24.80
CA ARG A 2 20.57 -62.22 -24.12
C ARG A 2 20.27 -60.84 -24.74
N ILE A 3 20.23 -60.74 -26.08
CA ILE A 3 19.98 -59.48 -26.81
C ILE A 3 18.52 -59.00 -26.67
N VAL A 4 17.54 -59.92 -26.62
CA VAL A 4 16.12 -59.56 -26.48
C VAL A 4 15.85 -58.95 -25.11
N ILE A 5 16.47 -59.48 -24.05
CA ILE A 5 16.37 -58.93 -22.69
C ILE A 5 16.96 -57.51 -22.64
N LEU A 6 18.09 -57.28 -23.32
CA LEU A 6 18.76 -55.98 -23.36
C LEU A 6 17.91 -54.91 -24.07
N ILE A 7 17.23 -55.28 -25.16
CA ILE A 7 16.31 -54.38 -25.87
C ILE A 7 15.09 -54.05 -25.00
N VAL A 8 14.52 -55.02 -24.29
CA VAL A 8 13.38 -54.79 -23.40
C VAL A 8 13.76 -53.86 -22.24
N VAL A 9 14.93 -54.05 -21.64
CA VAL A 9 15.44 -53.16 -20.57
C VAL A 9 15.68 -51.75 -21.10
N ALA A 10 16.24 -51.60 -22.31
CA ALA A 10 16.45 -50.30 -22.94
C ALA A 10 15.12 -49.57 -23.22
N VAL A 11 14.09 -50.28 -23.68
CA VAL A 11 12.76 -49.71 -23.92
C VAL A 11 12.08 -49.29 -22.62
N VAL A 12 12.19 -50.10 -21.56
CA VAL A 12 11.65 -49.75 -20.23
C VAL A 12 12.36 -48.53 -19.64
N LEU A 13 13.68 -48.41 -19.80
CA LEU A 13 14.43 -47.23 -19.37
C LEU A 13 14.05 -45.97 -20.15
N LEU A 14 13.82 -46.08 -21.46
CA LEU A 14 13.39 -44.95 -22.29
C LEU A 14 11.96 -44.50 -21.96
N LEU A 15 11.04 -45.44 -21.73
CA LEU A 15 9.66 -45.13 -21.32
C LEU A 15 9.60 -44.57 -19.89
N GLY A 16 10.42 -45.10 -18.98
CA GLY A 16 10.53 -44.58 -17.61
C GLY A 16 11.12 -43.16 -17.56
N ALA A 17 12.16 -42.89 -18.34
CA ALA A 17 12.75 -41.56 -18.45
C ALA A 17 11.79 -40.55 -19.13
N GLY A 18 11.11 -40.96 -20.19
CA GLY A 18 10.11 -40.12 -20.88
C GLY A 18 8.89 -39.80 -20.02
N GLY A 19 8.35 -40.80 -19.32
CA GLY A 19 7.21 -40.62 -18.42
C GLY A 19 7.55 -39.78 -17.19
N GLY A 20 8.75 -39.96 -16.62
CA GLY A 20 9.24 -39.15 -15.51
C GLY A 20 9.43 -37.67 -15.88
N ALA A 21 10.01 -37.39 -17.06
CA ALA A 21 10.16 -36.03 -17.55
C ALA A 21 8.82 -35.35 -17.83
N TRP A 22 7.87 -36.08 -18.44
CA TRP A 22 6.52 -35.57 -18.68
C TRP A 22 5.78 -35.25 -17.39
N TRP A 23 5.85 -36.13 -16.39
CA TRP A 23 5.21 -35.90 -15.10
C TRP A 23 5.86 -34.79 -14.28
N PHE A 24 7.18 -34.58 -14.42
CA PHE A 24 7.86 -33.46 -13.79
C PHE A 24 7.48 -32.11 -14.43
N LEU A 25 7.27 -32.07 -15.76
CA LEU A 25 6.91 -30.86 -16.49
C LEU A 25 5.41 -30.52 -16.45
N MET A 26 4.51 -31.51 -16.45
CA MET A 26 3.04 -31.30 -16.37
C MET A 26 2.45 -31.61 -14.98
N GLY A 27 3.28 -32.01 -14.02
CA GLY A 27 2.84 -32.32 -12.67
C GLY A 27 2.43 -31.05 -11.88
N PRO A 28 1.72 -31.23 -10.76
CA PRO A 28 1.23 -30.13 -9.91
C PRO A 28 2.33 -29.20 -9.36
N GLY A 29 3.61 -29.59 -9.47
CA GLY A 29 4.75 -28.72 -9.18
C GLY A 29 4.94 -27.57 -10.17
N ALA A 30 4.64 -27.78 -11.46
CA ALA A 30 4.76 -26.74 -12.48
C ALA A 30 3.73 -25.61 -12.28
N ALA A 31 2.48 -25.96 -11.95
CA ALA A 31 1.45 -24.99 -11.59
C ALA A 31 1.82 -24.19 -10.34
N LYS A 32 2.44 -24.84 -9.34
CA LYS A 32 2.92 -24.19 -8.12
C LYS A 32 4.09 -23.22 -8.39
N THR A 33 4.98 -23.56 -9.32
CA THR A 33 6.06 -22.67 -9.76
C THR A 33 5.51 -21.45 -10.51
N GLU A 34 4.49 -21.63 -11.34
CA GLU A 34 3.88 -20.55 -12.11
C GLU A 34 3.06 -19.60 -11.22
N GLU A 35 2.33 -20.12 -10.23
CA GLU A 35 1.72 -19.31 -9.16
C GLU A 35 2.75 -18.53 -8.34
N LEU A 36 3.90 -19.14 -8.04
CA LEU A 36 4.96 -18.48 -7.28
C LEU A 36 5.60 -17.35 -8.09
N ILE A 37 5.84 -17.55 -9.39
CA ILE A 37 6.37 -16.52 -10.29
C ILE A 37 5.35 -15.37 -10.45
N SER A 38 4.05 -15.68 -10.55
CA SER A 38 3.01 -14.65 -10.62
C SER A 38 2.85 -13.84 -9.33
N GLN A 39 3.15 -14.42 -8.16
CA GLN A 39 3.13 -13.68 -6.89
C GLN A 39 4.35 -12.77 -6.72
N ILE A 40 5.51 -13.14 -7.26
CA ILE A 40 6.75 -12.34 -7.22
C ILE A 40 6.65 -11.11 -8.14
N SER A 41 5.80 -11.16 -9.17
CA SER A 41 5.69 -10.08 -10.16
C SER A 41 4.64 -9.00 -9.83
N LYS A 42 4.04 -8.99 -8.63
CA LYS A 42 3.23 -7.83 -8.22
C LYS A 42 4.17 -6.65 -7.96
N PRO A 43 3.98 -5.49 -8.61
CA PRO A 43 4.82 -4.34 -8.33
C PRO A 43 4.66 -3.96 -6.86
N GLU A 44 5.76 -3.60 -6.19
CA GLU A 44 5.67 -3.19 -4.80
C GLU A 44 4.91 -1.85 -4.70
N PRO A 45 4.00 -1.70 -3.72
CA PRO A 45 3.29 -0.45 -3.52
C PRO A 45 4.28 0.65 -3.16
N ALA A 46 4.17 1.79 -3.85
CA ALA A 46 5.00 2.95 -3.60
C ALA A 46 4.48 3.74 -2.39
N TYR A 47 5.38 4.08 -1.47
CA TYR A 47 5.07 4.89 -0.29
C TYR A 47 5.70 6.28 -0.42
N VAL A 48 4.87 7.31 -0.46
CA VAL A 48 5.31 8.70 -0.59
C VAL A 48 5.04 9.46 0.71
N PRO A 49 6.07 9.78 1.52
CA PRO A 49 5.89 10.56 2.73
C PRO A 49 5.65 12.03 2.38
N LEU A 50 4.64 12.63 3.02
CA LEU A 50 4.43 14.07 2.97
C LEU A 50 5.29 14.81 3.99
N PRO A 51 5.60 16.09 3.77
CA PRO A 51 6.13 16.95 4.82
C PRO A 51 5.21 16.96 6.06
N PRO A 52 5.75 16.97 7.28
CA PRO A 52 4.96 17.06 8.49
C PRO A 52 4.00 18.26 8.48
N LEU A 53 2.76 18.02 8.89
CA LEU A 53 1.72 19.04 9.00
C LEU A 53 1.49 19.39 10.47
N ILE A 54 1.41 20.67 10.80
CA ILE A 54 1.09 21.13 12.16
C ILE A 54 -0.36 21.60 12.16
N ILE A 55 -1.20 20.97 12.96
CA ILE A 55 -2.62 21.27 13.09
C ILE A 55 -2.89 21.83 14.48
N SER A 56 -3.50 23.01 14.53
CA SER A 56 -3.98 23.62 15.78
C SER A 56 -5.39 23.13 16.12
N LEU A 57 -5.53 22.50 17.29
CA LEU A 57 -6.81 22.05 17.83
C LEU A 57 -7.45 23.16 18.64
N ILE A 58 -8.54 23.74 18.11
CA ILE A 58 -9.27 24.84 18.73
C ILE A 58 -10.52 24.30 19.42
N GLN A 59 -10.72 24.64 20.67
CA GLN A 59 -11.93 24.32 21.43
C GLN A 59 -12.38 25.57 22.19
N GLU A 60 -13.68 25.88 22.10
CA GLU A 60 -14.26 27.04 22.82
C GLU A 60 -13.56 28.38 22.51
N GLY A 61 -13.01 28.52 21.30
CA GLY A 61 -12.30 29.73 20.87
C GLY A 61 -10.81 29.77 21.26
N GLU A 62 -10.34 28.81 22.05
CA GLU A 62 -8.96 28.72 22.52
C GLU A 62 -8.20 27.60 21.81
N VAL A 63 -6.92 27.83 21.49
CA VAL A 63 -6.05 26.76 21.00
C VAL A 63 -5.69 25.88 22.18
N THR A 64 -6.08 24.62 22.12
CA THR A 64 -5.82 23.65 23.20
C THR A 64 -4.50 22.91 23.00
N HIS A 65 -4.18 22.57 21.75
CA HIS A 65 -3.00 21.79 21.39
C HIS A 65 -2.55 22.12 19.97
N HIS A 66 -1.25 22.01 19.71
CA HIS A 66 -0.72 21.84 18.35
C HIS A 66 -0.28 20.39 18.19
N VAL A 67 -0.73 19.76 17.11
CA VAL A 67 -0.40 18.39 16.79
C VAL A 67 0.38 18.35 15.49
N THR A 68 1.57 17.76 15.54
CA THR A 68 2.42 17.52 14.37
C THR A 68 2.11 16.12 13.84
N MET A 69 1.67 16.05 12.59
CA MET A 69 1.27 14.81 11.92
C MET A 69 2.21 14.50 10.76
N GLN A 70 2.60 13.24 10.64
CA GLN A 70 3.27 12.68 9.47
C GLN A 70 2.26 11.88 8.67
N LEU A 71 2.09 12.23 7.39
CA LEU A 71 1.23 11.49 6.46
C LEU A 71 2.11 10.76 5.45
N THR A 72 1.72 9.56 5.06
CA THR A 72 2.37 8.80 3.99
C THR A 72 1.30 8.26 3.06
N LEU A 73 1.39 8.57 1.77
CA LEU A 73 0.49 8.03 0.76
C LEU A 73 1.01 6.67 0.32
N GLN A 74 0.11 5.69 0.27
CA GLN A 74 0.35 4.44 -0.42
C GLN A 74 -0.28 4.55 -1.81
N LEU A 75 0.55 4.55 -2.85
CA LEU A 75 0.10 4.58 -4.23
C LEU A 75 -0.23 3.15 -4.69
N TYR A 76 -1.13 3.05 -5.66
CA TYR A 76 -1.32 1.78 -6.37
C TYR A 76 -0.08 1.42 -7.17
N ASP A 77 0.18 0.12 -7.28
CA ASP A 77 1.34 -0.51 -7.94
C ASP A 77 1.62 -0.03 -9.37
N SER A 78 0.63 0.56 -10.04
CA SER A 78 0.72 1.07 -11.41
C SER A 78 1.07 2.55 -11.54
N TRP A 79 1.21 3.29 -10.43
CA TRP A 79 1.31 4.74 -10.45
C TRP A 79 2.71 5.28 -10.15
N ASP A 80 3.12 6.22 -10.98
CA ASP A 80 4.41 6.91 -10.88
C ASP A 80 4.38 7.96 -9.76
N GLN A 81 5.39 7.90 -8.87
CA GLN A 81 5.59 8.87 -7.79
C GLN A 81 5.71 10.30 -8.33
N GLU A 82 6.21 10.48 -9.56
CA GLU A 82 6.45 11.78 -10.17
C GLU A 82 5.18 12.66 -10.26
N ILE A 83 4.00 12.05 -10.42
CA ILE A 83 2.73 12.77 -10.49
C ILE A 83 2.30 13.27 -9.11
N THR A 84 2.57 12.48 -8.07
CA THR A 84 2.35 12.87 -6.68
C THR A 84 3.31 13.99 -6.28
N ASP A 85 4.59 13.87 -6.65
CA ASP A 85 5.61 14.87 -6.35
C ASP A 85 5.35 16.22 -7.02
N ARG A 86 4.94 16.22 -8.29
CA ARG A 86 4.52 17.43 -9.01
C ARG A 86 3.36 18.15 -8.34
N ASN A 87 2.47 17.41 -7.66
CA ASN A 87 1.31 17.94 -6.96
C ASN A 87 1.52 18.09 -5.44
N MET A 88 2.73 17.86 -4.92
CA MET A 88 3.02 17.80 -3.48
C MET A 88 2.56 19.06 -2.74
N ALA A 89 2.81 20.24 -3.30
CA ALA A 89 2.40 21.52 -2.69
C ALA A 89 0.87 21.66 -2.59
N ARG A 90 0.14 21.24 -3.64
CA ARG A 90 -1.33 21.29 -3.68
C ARG A 90 -1.94 20.25 -2.74
N LEU A 91 -1.37 19.05 -2.70
CA LEU A 91 -1.77 18.02 -1.76
C LEU A 91 -1.60 18.53 -0.32
N ARG A 92 -0.44 19.08 0.01
CA ARG A 92 -0.14 19.59 1.36
C ARG A 92 -1.17 20.64 1.82
N ASP A 93 -1.48 21.60 0.96
CA ASP A 93 -2.46 22.65 1.27
C ASP A 93 -3.87 22.07 1.49
N ALA A 94 -4.29 21.18 0.60
CA ALA A 94 -5.57 20.51 0.69
C ALA A 94 -5.68 19.61 1.94
N PHE A 95 -4.61 18.89 2.29
CA PHE A 95 -4.54 18.11 3.52
C PHE A 95 -4.66 18.99 4.77
N LEU A 96 -3.95 20.12 4.81
CA LEU A 96 -4.04 21.04 5.93
C LEU A 96 -5.47 21.55 6.12
N HIS A 97 -6.11 21.97 5.03
CA HIS A 97 -7.50 22.45 5.06
C HIS A 97 -8.47 21.35 5.52
N GLU A 98 -8.41 20.16 4.92
CA GLU A 98 -9.33 19.07 5.23
C GLU A 98 -9.12 18.55 6.66
N MET A 99 -7.88 18.48 7.14
CA MET A 99 -7.60 18.14 8.54
C MET A 99 -8.23 19.15 9.51
N HIS A 100 -8.05 20.45 9.28
CA HIS A 100 -8.71 21.45 10.11
C HIS A 100 -10.23 21.33 10.12
N ALA A 101 -10.84 21.07 8.96
CA ALA A 101 -12.28 20.83 8.85
C ALA A 101 -12.72 19.56 9.61
N LEU A 102 -11.96 18.48 9.50
CA LEU A 102 -12.21 17.22 10.20
C LEU A 102 -12.13 17.40 11.72
N PHE A 103 -11.11 18.10 12.23
CA PHE A 103 -10.94 18.32 13.66
C PHE A 103 -11.91 19.33 14.28
N ALA A 104 -12.58 20.14 13.46
CA ALA A 104 -13.72 20.92 13.92
C ALA A 104 -14.89 20.00 14.35
N MET A 105 -15.02 18.80 13.79
CA MET A 105 -16.08 17.87 14.14
C MET A 105 -15.80 17.13 15.45
N ARG A 106 -16.78 17.16 16.36
CA ARG A 106 -16.69 16.51 17.68
C ARG A 106 -16.37 15.02 17.60
N ILE A 107 -16.95 14.30 16.63
CA ILE A 107 -16.73 12.86 16.46
C ILE A 107 -15.27 12.53 16.14
N VAL A 108 -14.61 13.35 15.32
CA VAL A 108 -13.21 13.15 14.95
C VAL A 108 -12.30 13.47 16.12
N ARG A 109 -12.57 14.54 16.87
CA ARG A 109 -11.78 14.87 18.09
C ARG A 109 -11.80 13.75 19.12
N GLN A 110 -12.93 13.04 19.24
CA GLN A 110 -13.09 11.93 20.19
C GLN A 110 -12.47 10.64 19.65
N ALA A 111 -12.59 10.36 18.34
CA ALA A 111 -12.07 9.15 17.71
C ALA A 111 -10.55 9.18 17.45
N GLY A 112 -9.94 10.37 17.35
CA GLY A 112 -8.52 10.54 17.09
C GLY A 112 -8.15 10.53 15.60
N PHE A 113 -6.87 10.76 15.32
CA PHE A 113 -6.32 10.93 13.96
C PHE A 113 -6.39 9.65 13.11
N GLU A 114 -6.27 8.47 13.74
CA GLU A 114 -6.33 7.16 13.06
C GLU A 114 -7.76 6.70 12.71
N SER A 115 -8.76 7.56 12.93
CA SER A 115 -10.16 7.21 12.67
C SER A 115 -10.38 6.81 11.21
N PRO A 116 -11.15 5.73 10.93
CA PRO A 116 -11.49 5.32 9.56
C PRO A 116 -12.17 6.44 8.76
N LEU A 117 -12.89 7.34 9.43
CA LEU A 117 -13.55 8.49 8.80
C LEU A 117 -12.51 9.46 8.22
N VAL A 118 -11.45 9.76 8.99
CA VAL A 118 -10.37 10.66 8.60
C VAL A 118 -9.67 10.10 7.37
N ARG A 119 -9.25 8.83 7.43
CA ARG A 119 -8.63 8.11 6.31
C ARG A 119 -9.48 8.13 5.06
N LYS A 120 -10.76 7.73 5.16
CA LYS A 120 -11.69 7.73 4.02
C LYS A 120 -11.84 9.11 3.38
N ARG A 121 -11.90 10.16 4.20
CA ARG A 121 -12.06 11.53 3.71
C ARG A 121 -10.81 12.05 3.01
N LEU A 122 -9.64 11.70 3.54
CA LEU A 122 -8.36 12.03 2.95
C LEU A 122 -8.11 11.30 1.63
N VAL A 123 -8.48 10.02 1.53
CA VAL A 123 -8.43 9.26 0.26
C VAL A 123 -9.34 9.91 -0.78
N ALA A 124 -10.58 10.25 -0.42
CA ALA A 124 -11.50 10.96 -1.31
C ALA A 124 -11.01 12.38 -1.70
N LEU A 125 -10.12 12.98 -0.91
CA LEU A 125 -9.45 14.23 -1.29
C LEU A 125 -8.34 13.97 -2.32
N CYS A 126 -7.55 12.90 -2.15
CA CYS A 126 -6.58 12.46 -3.15
C CYS A 126 -7.23 12.10 -4.48
N ASP A 127 -8.35 11.37 -4.46
CA ASP A 127 -9.09 11.00 -5.68
C ASP A 127 -9.52 12.24 -6.48
N ARG A 128 -9.92 13.31 -5.78
CA ARG A 128 -10.30 14.59 -6.41
C ARG A 128 -9.12 15.37 -6.99
N LEU A 129 -7.92 15.21 -6.44
CA LEU A 129 -6.75 16.02 -6.83
C LEU A 129 -5.83 15.33 -7.82
N LEU A 130 -5.64 14.02 -7.65
CA LEU A 130 -4.73 13.19 -8.45
C LEU A 130 -5.47 12.34 -9.47
N GLY A 131 -6.76 12.09 -9.25
CA GLY A 131 -7.56 11.14 -10.00
C GLY A 131 -7.89 9.90 -9.18
N GLU A 132 -9.01 9.25 -9.52
CA GLU A 132 -9.47 8.04 -8.85
C GLU A 132 -8.48 6.88 -9.08
N GLY A 133 -8.18 6.13 -8.02
CA GLY A 133 -7.30 4.96 -8.12
C GLY A 133 -5.81 5.29 -8.21
N VAL A 134 -5.39 6.50 -7.81
CA VAL A 134 -3.97 6.84 -7.65
C VAL A 134 -3.46 6.42 -6.26
N VAL A 135 -4.23 6.73 -5.22
CA VAL A 135 -3.88 6.47 -3.82
C VAL A 135 -4.73 5.31 -3.30
N ALA A 136 -4.06 4.23 -2.87
CA ALA A 136 -4.70 3.06 -2.30
C ALA A 136 -5.09 3.30 -0.83
N ASP A 137 -4.16 3.89 -0.06
CA ASP A 137 -4.38 4.17 1.36
C ASP A 137 -3.48 5.31 1.84
N ILE A 138 -3.75 5.82 3.04
CA ILE A 138 -2.99 6.89 3.67
C ILE A 138 -2.65 6.48 5.09
N LEU A 139 -1.35 6.37 5.39
CA LEU A 139 -0.87 6.14 6.74
C LEU A 139 -0.77 7.47 7.46
N LEU A 140 -1.40 7.54 8.63
CA LEU A 140 -1.30 8.67 9.55
C LEU A 140 -0.38 8.28 10.70
N ARG A 141 0.36 9.27 11.21
CA ARG A 141 1.16 9.12 12.41
C ARG A 141 1.22 10.45 13.14
N GLU A 142 0.81 10.45 14.39
CA GLU A 142 1.03 11.57 15.31
C GLU A 142 2.50 11.55 15.76
N LEU A 143 3.25 12.62 15.46
CA LEU A 143 4.65 12.76 15.86
C LEU A 143 4.78 13.42 17.22
N GLU A 144 4.05 14.52 17.43
CA GLU A 144 4.15 15.32 18.63
C GLU A 144 2.81 16.01 18.91
N ARG A 145 2.46 16.10 20.20
CA ARG A 145 1.37 16.93 20.70
C ARG A 145 1.90 17.87 21.76
N ARG A 146 1.88 19.17 21.47
CA ARG A 146 2.28 20.23 22.40
C ARG A 146 1.07 21.03 22.85
N GLN A 147 1.01 21.39 24.13
CA GLN A 147 0.08 22.41 24.61
C GLN A 147 0.68 23.80 24.35
N PRO A 148 -0.12 24.78 23.90
CA PRO A 148 0.33 26.15 23.82
C PRO A 148 0.61 26.65 25.25
N ASN A 149 1.76 27.31 25.42
CA ASN A 149 2.15 27.83 26.72
C ASN A 149 1.17 28.96 27.08
N ARG A 150 0.33 28.75 28.10
CA ARG A 150 -0.55 29.81 28.61
C ARG A 150 0.33 30.83 29.34
N ALA A 151 0.50 31.99 28.73
CA ALA A 151 1.14 33.15 29.36
C ALA A 151 0.19 33.82 30.35
#